data_AF-A0A1F3VIB4-F1
#
_entry.id   AF-A0A1F3VIB4-F1
#
_cell.length_a   1.000
_cell.length_b   1.000
_cell.length_c   1.000
_cell.angle_alpha   90.00
_cell.angle_beta   90.00
_cell.angle_gamma   90.00
#
_symmetry.space_group_name_H-M   'P 1'
#
loop_
_entity.id
_entity.type
_entity.pdbx_description
1 polymer ?
#
loop_
_entity_poly.entity_id
_entity_poly.type
_entity_poly.pdbx_seq_one_letter_code
_entity_poly.pdbx_strand_id
1 'polypeptide(L)'
;MSKIITIRHSESVDYYFTKLCDDFFDIAMEFVFIPGNQLDQLEKYFKLLNKIFLIEMFDEDFTQNIISNLKVNENEEIYLVFNSSTLNEEDLFATKKILIENPAVAGWIDTNFEVEFYVPFFRNLLKRQANGENVSHLKNVGKQLEGLVGNTLAELQRVKNIHEQVVPMRNEKMKGVEILSKYSAGEKTGGDFFDILSDKNEFVLLLTTSVSYVVSSVILAHFEVLKKKKNLDDQVILDLIGDIESELGELGFGKKVDDIQLFVVKFDLKKFIARGYIFGKFELISNMKGIVTGNDYPLKKVFADKAHVDIPFKRGEKLVLLSPGVRNNFAELVKENDLTCFLRDNFSQTGKALLNELFFNLHKNCKNDFLVYDASVIFIEVSKNAIFQV
;
A
#
# COMPACT_ATOMS: atom_id res chain seq x y z
N MET A 1 -26.74 36.46 -2.30
CA MET A 1 -25.98 36.36 -3.56
C MET A 1 -24.54 36.18 -3.16
N SER A 2 -23.90 35.09 -3.59
CA SER A 2 -22.51 34.81 -3.22
C SER A 2 -21.60 35.69 -4.06
N LYS A 3 -20.72 36.44 -3.40
CA LYS A 3 -19.72 37.27 -4.09
C LYS A 3 -18.42 36.49 -4.16
N ILE A 4 -17.95 36.30 -5.39
CA ILE A 4 -16.65 35.71 -5.67
C ILE A 4 -15.70 36.83 -6.01
N ILE A 5 -14.72 37.05 -5.15
CA ILE A 5 -13.72 38.10 -5.32
C ILE A 5 -12.53 37.46 -6.01
N THR A 6 -12.23 37.93 -7.22
CA THR A 6 -11.13 37.44 -8.03
C THR A 6 -10.03 38.48 -8.06
N ILE A 7 -8.92 38.21 -7.40
CA ILE A 7 -7.70 39.02 -7.45
C ILE A 7 -6.89 38.51 -8.64
N ARG A 8 -6.68 39.36 -9.64
CA ARG A 8 -6.14 38.92 -10.94
C ARG A 8 -5.03 39.81 -11.49
N HIS A 9 -4.14 39.19 -12.23
CA HIS A 9 -3.14 39.81 -13.07
C HIS A 9 -3.63 39.98 -14.51
N SER A 10 -4.27 38.95 -15.07
CA SER A 10 -4.61 38.85 -16.49
C SER A 10 -6.11 39.03 -16.75
N GLU A 11 -6.44 39.71 -17.85
CA GLU A 11 -7.84 39.81 -18.33
C GLU A 11 -8.39 38.46 -18.84
N SER A 12 -7.54 37.48 -19.13
CA SER A 12 -7.99 36.14 -19.52
C SER A 12 -8.78 35.44 -18.41
N VAL A 13 -8.45 35.71 -17.15
CA VAL A 13 -9.17 35.18 -15.99
C VAL A 13 -10.57 35.77 -15.90
N ASP A 14 -10.73 37.06 -16.24
CA ASP A 14 -12.06 37.70 -16.28
C ASP A 14 -12.95 37.04 -17.30
N TYR A 15 -12.43 36.85 -18.52
CA TYR A 15 -13.17 36.18 -19.58
C TYR A 15 -13.56 34.76 -19.18
N TYR A 16 -12.63 34.00 -18.58
CA TYR A 16 -12.86 32.63 -18.13
C TYR A 16 -14.02 32.53 -17.14
N PHE A 17 -13.99 33.34 -16.07
CA PHE A 17 -15.02 33.27 -15.04
C PHE A 17 -16.32 33.99 -15.42
N THR A 18 -16.26 35.00 -16.30
CA THR A 18 -17.48 35.61 -16.87
C THR A 18 -18.22 34.58 -17.72
N LYS A 19 -17.51 33.86 -18.59
CA LYS A 19 -18.09 32.76 -19.38
C LYS A 19 -18.71 31.68 -18.48
N LEU A 20 -18.00 31.26 -17.44
CA LEU A 20 -18.54 30.31 -16.46
C LEU A 20 -19.85 30.81 -15.84
N CYS A 21 -19.93 32.10 -15.48
CA CYS A 21 -21.12 32.70 -14.89
C CYS A 21 -22.28 32.74 -15.89
N ASP A 22 -22.05 33.33 -17.07
CA ASP A 22 -23.09 33.56 -18.07
C ASP A 22 -23.66 32.25 -18.63
N ASP A 23 -22.83 31.23 -18.83
CA ASP A 23 -23.25 29.98 -19.46
C ASP A 23 -23.93 29.00 -18.47
N PHE A 24 -23.64 29.09 -17.16
CA PHE A 24 -24.02 28.04 -16.20
C PHE A 24 -24.73 28.51 -14.93
N PHE A 25 -24.82 29.82 -14.67
CA PHE A 25 -25.35 30.34 -13.41
C PHE A 25 -26.25 31.57 -13.60
N ASP A 26 -27.57 31.39 -13.44
CA ASP A 26 -28.55 32.37 -13.89
C ASP A 26 -28.55 33.73 -13.15
N ILE A 27 -28.31 33.80 -11.83
CA ILE A 27 -28.24 35.07 -11.02
C ILE A 27 -27.52 34.85 -9.66
N ALA A 28 -27.12 33.63 -9.29
CA ALA A 28 -26.72 33.33 -7.91
C ALA A 28 -25.31 33.85 -7.51
N MET A 29 -24.48 34.19 -8.49
CA MET A 29 -23.10 34.60 -8.31
C MET A 29 -22.82 35.98 -8.88
N GLU A 30 -21.99 36.74 -8.18
CA GLU A 30 -21.43 37.99 -8.66
C GLU A 30 -19.90 37.87 -8.57
N PHE A 31 -19.23 37.91 -9.72
CA PHE A 31 -17.78 38.00 -9.78
C PHE A 31 -17.35 39.46 -9.66
N VAL A 32 -16.43 39.70 -8.73
CA VAL A 32 -15.80 41.00 -8.52
C VAL A 32 -14.32 40.85 -8.86
N PHE A 33 -13.90 41.45 -9.97
CA PHE A 33 -12.52 41.39 -10.42
C PHE A 33 -11.73 42.58 -9.87
N ILE A 34 -10.64 42.29 -9.16
CA ILE A 34 -9.75 43.28 -8.55
C ILE A 34 -8.35 43.07 -9.14
N PRO A 35 -7.81 44.06 -9.88
CA PRO A 35 -6.43 44.01 -10.34
C PRO A 35 -5.45 43.89 -9.17
N GLY A 36 -4.41 43.06 -9.31
CA GLY A 36 -3.40 42.86 -8.26
C GLY A 36 -2.69 44.14 -7.79
N ASN A 37 -2.65 45.18 -8.61
CA ASN A 37 -2.10 46.49 -8.24
C ASN A 37 -3.11 47.43 -7.54
N GLN A 38 -4.33 46.97 -7.26
CA GLN A 38 -5.43 47.74 -6.67
C GLN A 38 -6.02 47.03 -5.44
N LEU A 39 -5.17 46.40 -4.64
CA LEU A 39 -5.57 45.65 -3.43
C LEU A 39 -6.24 46.54 -2.38
N ASP A 40 -6.03 47.86 -2.41
CA ASP A 40 -6.73 48.83 -1.57
C ASP A 40 -8.26 48.77 -1.77
N GLN A 41 -8.73 48.32 -2.94
CA GLN A 41 -10.15 48.11 -3.20
C GLN A 41 -10.75 46.94 -2.41
N LEU A 42 -9.94 45.98 -1.92
CA LEU A 42 -10.41 44.85 -1.11
C LEU A 42 -11.08 45.30 0.18
N GLU A 43 -10.69 46.45 0.72
CA GLU A 43 -11.26 46.99 1.97
C GLU A 43 -12.77 47.19 1.90
N LYS A 44 -13.29 47.55 0.72
CA LYS A 44 -14.73 47.73 0.48
C LYS A 44 -15.50 46.42 0.64
N TYR A 45 -14.84 45.30 0.38
CA TYR A 45 -15.47 44.00 0.38
C TYR A 45 -15.36 43.31 1.71
N PHE A 46 -14.35 43.59 2.56
CA PHE A 46 -14.13 42.86 3.83
C PHE A 46 -15.37 42.73 4.73
N LYS A 47 -16.30 43.70 4.68
CA LYS A 47 -17.54 43.68 5.46
C LYS A 47 -18.59 42.65 5.01
N LEU A 48 -18.44 42.03 3.84
CA LEU A 48 -19.42 41.08 3.29
C LEU A 48 -19.31 39.69 3.94
N LEU A 49 -20.48 39.07 4.20
CA LEU A 49 -20.66 37.66 4.55
C LEU A 49 -20.13 36.70 3.46
N ASN A 50 -19.57 35.54 3.81
CA ASN A 50 -19.49 34.35 2.94
C ASN A 50 -18.87 34.60 1.55
N LYS A 51 -17.65 35.11 1.54
CA LYS A 51 -16.90 35.38 0.30
C LYS A 51 -16.03 34.20 -0.10
N ILE A 52 -15.80 34.08 -1.40
CA ILE A 52 -14.76 33.19 -1.94
C ILE A 52 -13.71 34.07 -2.58
N PHE A 53 -12.45 33.81 -2.26
CA PHE A 53 -11.32 34.49 -2.88
C PHE A 53 -10.71 33.57 -3.93
N LEU A 54 -10.70 34.04 -5.17
CA LEU A 54 -9.94 33.45 -6.26
C LEU A 54 -8.70 34.33 -6.46
N ILE A 55 -7.51 33.77 -6.32
CA ILE A 55 -6.25 34.54 -6.43
C ILE A 55 -5.47 33.98 -7.59
N GLU A 56 -5.33 34.75 -8.67
CA GLU A 56 -4.45 34.40 -9.77
C GLU A 56 -3.00 34.32 -9.27
N MET A 57 -2.27 33.29 -9.70
CA MET A 57 -0.86 33.14 -9.39
C MET A 57 -0.06 34.25 -10.08
N PHE A 58 0.61 35.07 -9.27
CA PHE A 58 1.63 36.03 -9.72
C PHE A 58 3.00 35.37 -9.56
N ASP A 59 3.96 36.04 -8.91
CA ASP A 59 5.12 35.41 -8.29
C ASP A 59 4.77 34.85 -6.90
N GLU A 60 5.67 34.01 -6.37
CA GLU A 60 5.50 33.33 -5.08
C GLU A 60 5.31 34.34 -3.93
N ASP A 61 6.21 35.32 -3.83
CA ASP A 61 6.28 36.27 -2.71
C ASP A 61 5.04 37.16 -2.68
N PHE A 62 4.63 37.68 -3.84
CA PHE A 62 3.45 38.53 -3.95
C PHE A 62 2.17 37.75 -3.62
N THR A 63 2.04 36.52 -4.13
CA THR A 63 0.87 35.67 -3.88
C THR A 63 0.76 35.31 -2.40
N GLN A 64 1.87 34.93 -1.76
CA GLN A 64 1.90 34.68 -0.31
C GLN A 64 1.56 35.92 0.51
N ASN A 65 2.04 37.09 0.09
CA ASN A 65 1.72 38.36 0.74
C ASN A 65 0.22 38.68 0.66
N ILE A 66 -0.43 38.44 -0.48
CA ILE A 66 -1.89 38.59 -0.60
C ILE A 66 -2.59 37.64 0.38
N ILE A 67 -2.26 36.35 0.33
CA ILE A 67 -2.89 35.31 1.19
C ILE A 67 -2.74 35.67 2.67
N SER A 68 -1.56 36.11 3.09
CA SER A 68 -1.27 36.46 4.49
C SER A 68 -2.03 37.68 4.98
N ASN A 69 -2.33 38.63 4.09
CA ASN A 69 -3.07 39.85 4.41
C ASN A 69 -4.60 39.66 4.35
N LEU A 70 -5.08 38.61 3.68
CA LEU A 70 -6.50 38.29 3.66
C LEU A 70 -6.93 37.76 5.03
N LYS A 71 -7.71 38.56 5.75
CA LYS A 71 -8.37 38.14 7.00
C LYS A 71 -9.58 37.28 6.67
N VAL A 72 -9.33 36.01 6.38
CA VAL A 72 -10.36 35.03 5.99
C VAL A 72 -11.03 34.45 7.23
N ASN A 73 -12.35 34.54 7.29
CA ASN A 73 -13.15 33.92 8.35
C ASN A 73 -13.34 32.40 8.11
N GLU A 74 -13.82 31.65 9.11
CA GLU A 74 -14.00 30.19 9.02
C GLU A 74 -14.93 29.71 7.88
N ASN A 75 -15.76 30.62 7.35
CA ASN A 75 -16.73 30.36 6.28
C ASN A 75 -16.31 30.93 4.91
N GLU A 76 -15.09 31.45 4.83
CA GLU A 76 -14.52 32.01 3.60
C GLU A 76 -13.40 31.07 3.13
N GLU A 77 -13.29 30.89 1.82
CA GLU A 77 -12.34 29.95 1.21
C GLU A 77 -11.47 30.69 0.19
N ILE A 78 -10.18 30.36 0.15
CA ILE A 78 -9.22 30.86 -0.84
C ILE A 78 -8.92 29.74 -1.84
N TYR A 79 -8.97 30.05 -3.13
CA TYR A 79 -8.52 29.17 -4.20
C TYR A 79 -7.46 29.88 -5.05
N LEU A 80 -6.38 29.16 -5.36
CA LEU A 80 -5.40 29.64 -6.32
C LEU A 80 -5.88 29.40 -7.74
N VAL A 81 -5.72 30.39 -8.61
CA VAL A 81 -6.06 30.30 -10.03
C VAL A 81 -4.78 30.43 -10.83
N PHE A 82 -4.59 29.57 -11.82
CA PHE A 82 -3.46 29.70 -12.74
C PHE A 82 -3.81 29.12 -14.11
N ASN A 83 -2.90 29.23 -15.07
CA ASN A 83 -2.99 28.51 -16.33
C ASN A 83 -1.72 27.67 -16.49
N SER A 84 -1.84 26.35 -16.39
CA SER A 84 -0.68 25.46 -16.46
C SER A 84 0.06 25.51 -17.79
N SER A 85 -0.61 25.92 -18.88
CA SER A 85 0.03 26.05 -20.19
C SER A 85 0.91 27.29 -20.33
N THR A 86 0.76 28.29 -19.45
CA THR A 86 1.52 29.54 -19.49
C THR A 86 2.58 29.65 -18.40
N LEU A 87 2.51 28.82 -17.36
CA LEU A 87 3.50 28.80 -16.28
C LEU A 87 4.77 28.05 -16.70
N ASN A 88 5.92 28.54 -16.26
CA ASN A 88 7.17 27.78 -16.33
C ASN A 88 7.26 26.76 -15.18
N GLU A 89 8.29 25.91 -15.17
CA GLU A 89 8.46 24.88 -14.13
C GLU A 89 8.69 25.47 -12.72
N GLU A 90 9.34 26.63 -12.63
CA GLU A 90 9.62 27.33 -11.37
C GLU A 90 8.33 27.85 -10.74
N ASP A 91 7.47 28.51 -11.53
CA ASP A 91 6.17 29.01 -11.08
C ASP A 91 5.20 27.88 -10.71
N LEU A 92 5.28 26.75 -11.44
CA LEU A 92 4.50 25.56 -11.10
C LEU A 92 4.96 24.94 -9.78
N PHE A 93 6.27 24.95 -9.51
CA PHE A 93 6.82 24.51 -8.23
C PHE A 93 6.41 25.46 -7.10
N ALA A 94 6.50 26.77 -7.31
CA ALA A 94 6.02 27.78 -6.36
C ALA A 94 4.53 27.61 -6.04
N THR A 95 3.69 27.35 -7.06
CA THR A 95 2.26 27.07 -6.87
C THR A 95 2.03 25.86 -5.95
N LYS A 96 2.75 24.75 -6.19
CA LYS A 96 2.67 23.56 -5.34
C LYS A 96 3.12 23.85 -3.91
N LYS A 97 4.20 24.62 -3.76
CA LYS A 97 4.72 25.02 -2.47
C LYS A 97 3.69 25.84 -1.68
N ILE A 98 3.06 26.85 -2.31
CA ILE A 98 2.00 27.65 -1.67
C ILE A 98 0.83 26.76 -1.22
N LEU A 99 0.37 25.84 -2.07
CA LEU A 99 -0.73 24.91 -1.74
C LEU A 99 -0.41 24.02 -0.55
N ILE A 100 0.84 23.58 -0.40
CA ILE A 100 1.27 22.71 0.70
C ILE A 100 1.48 23.51 1.99
N GLU A 101 2.09 24.70 1.88
CA GLU A 101 2.51 25.49 3.04
C GLU A 101 1.38 26.36 3.63
N ASN A 102 0.34 26.68 2.84
CA ASN A 102 -0.73 27.59 3.26
C ASN A 102 -2.06 26.85 3.49
N PRO A 103 -2.37 26.43 4.73
CA PRO A 103 -3.61 25.70 5.03
C PRO A 103 -4.89 26.54 4.88
N ALA A 104 -4.76 27.84 4.64
CA ALA A 104 -5.86 28.74 4.31
C ALA A 104 -6.31 28.59 2.84
N VAL A 105 -5.47 28.04 1.97
CA VAL A 105 -5.81 27.76 0.57
C VAL A 105 -6.53 26.43 0.49
N ALA A 106 -7.81 26.46 0.09
CA ALA A 106 -8.69 25.32 0.03
C ALA A 106 -8.48 24.45 -1.23
N GLY A 107 -7.85 25.01 -2.26
CA GLY A 107 -7.56 24.27 -3.50
C GLY A 107 -7.08 25.19 -4.62
N TRP A 108 -7.20 24.70 -5.85
CA TRP A 108 -6.76 25.42 -7.04
C TRP A 108 -7.71 25.23 -8.22
N ILE A 109 -7.62 26.13 -9.20
CA ILE A 109 -8.34 26.15 -10.47
C ILE A 109 -7.33 26.41 -11.58
N ASP A 110 -7.17 25.46 -12.49
CA ASP A 110 -6.38 25.62 -13.70
C ASP A 110 -7.27 25.98 -14.88
N THR A 111 -7.10 27.22 -15.36
CA THR A 111 -7.85 27.82 -16.46
C THR A 111 -7.44 27.26 -17.83
N ASN A 112 -6.45 26.36 -17.90
CA ASN A 112 -6.15 25.58 -19.10
C ASN A 112 -7.27 24.56 -19.41
N PHE A 113 -8.08 24.17 -18.43
CA PHE A 113 -9.25 23.32 -18.63
C PHE A 113 -10.49 24.14 -19.00
N GLU A 114 -11.43 23.53 -19.72
CA GLU A 114 -12.71 24.14 -20.05
C GLU A 114 -13.55 24.44 -18.80
N VAL A 115 -14.33 25.52 -18.83
CA VAL A 115 -15.12 26.04 -17.68
C VAL A 115 -16.12 25.01 -17.15
N GLU A 116 -16.63 24.15 -18.03
CA GLU A 116 -17.54 23.03 -17.79
C GLU A 116 -17.00 22.08 -16.71
N PHE A 117 -15.68 21.89 -16.66
CA PHE A 117 -15.01 21.02 -15.70
C PHE A 117 -15.24 21.49 -14.25
N TYR A 118 -15.32 22.81 -14.04
CA TYR A 118 -15.49 23.41 -12.71
C TYR A 118 -16.94 23.66 -12.33
N VAL A 119 -17.91 23.44 -13.23
CA VAL A 119 -19.34 23.63 -12.92
C VAL A 119 -19.79 22.79 -11.71
N PRO A 120 -19.47 21.49 -11.58
CA PRO A 120 -19.82 20.71 -10.39
C PRO A 120 -19.19 21.27 -9.11
N PHE A 121 -17.95 21.72 -9.21
CA PHE A 121 -17.21 22.32 -8.09
C PHE A 121 -17.90 23.59 -7.59
N PHE A 122 -18.18 24.56 -8.47
CA PHE A 122 -18.86 25.80 -8.09
C PHE A 122 -20.30 25.55 -7.60
N ARG A 123 -21.04 24.61 -8.22
CA ARG A 123 -22.38 24.22 -7.72
C ARG A 123 -22.32 23.68 -6.30
N ASN A 124 -21.34 22.83 -5.98
CA ASN A 124 -21.17 22.31 -4.64
C ASN A 124 -20.78 23.41 -3.65
N LEU A 125 -19.87 24.28 -4.06
CA LEU A 125 -19.38 25.38 -3.25
C LEU A 125 -20.54 26.35 -2.89
N LEU A 126 -21.38 26.71 -3.86
CA LEU A 126 -22.56 27.54 -3.62
C LEU A 126 -23.59 26.85 -2.71
N LYS A 127 -23.80 25.54 -2.86
CA LYS A 127 -24.68 24.78 -1.96
C LYS A 127 -24.16 24.81 -0.52
N ARG A 128 -22.85 24.65 -0.32
CA ARG A 128 -22.21 24.74 1.01
C ARG A 128 -22.42 26.11 1.63
N GLN A 129 -22.22 27.19 0.85
CA GLN A 129 -22.47 28.55 1.33
C GLN A 129 -23.96 28.82 1.64
N ALA A 130 -24.88 28.32 0.82
CA ALA A 130 -26.32 28.48 1.03
C ALA A 130 -26.82 27.72 2.28
N ASN A 131 -26.23 26.55 2.55
CA ASN A 131 -26.63 25.69 3.67
C ASN A 131 -25.92 26.05 4.99
N GLY A 132 -24.94 26.96 4.98
CA GLY A 132 -24.14 27.29 6.17
C GLY A 132 -23.40 26.08 6.75
N GLU A 133 -23.08 25.09 5.92
CA GLU A 133 -22.36 23.89 6.35
C GLU A 133 -20.91 24.26 6.68
N ASN A 134 -20.61 24.37 7.97
CA ASN A 134 -19.28 24.70 8.45
C ASN A 134 -18.26 23.64 7.97
N VAL A 135 -17.21 24.10 7.29
CA VAL A 135 -16.04 23.31 6.87
C VAL A 135 -15.38 22.60 8.07
N SER A 136 -15.58 23.12 9.28
CA SER A 136 -15.16 22.51 10.53
C SER A 136 -15.74 21.11 10.75
N HIS A 137 -16.94 20.80 10.24
CA HIS A 137 -17.48 19.43 10.32
C HIS A 137 -16.72 18.45 9.42
N LEU A 138 -16.32 18.84 8.21
CA LEU A 138 -15.51 18.00 7.33
C LEU A 138 -14.06 17.87 7.84
N LYS A 139 -13.48 18.93 8.37
CA LYS A 139 -12.17 18.86 9.06
C LYS A 139 -12.24 17.99 10.32
N ASN A 140 -13.35 18.02 11.05
CA ASN A 140 -13.56 17.14 12.20
C ASN A 140 -13.79 15.70 11.78
N VAL A 141 -14.51 15.44 10.69
CA VAL A 141 -14.68 14.09 10.14
C VAL A 141 -13.34 13.56 9.59
N GLY A 142 -12.55 14.40 8.92
CA GLY A 142 -11.19 14.06 8.48
C GLY A 142 -10.26 13.74 9.65
N LYS A 143 -10.24 14.57 10.69
CA LYS A 143 -9.49 14.32 11.94
C LYS A 143 -9.98 13.10 12.70
N GLN A 144 -11.29 12.82 12.68
CA GLN A 144 -11.87 11.61 13.27
C GLN A 144 -11.48 10.38 12.47
N LEU A 145 -11.43 10.46 11.14
CA LEU A 145 -10.92 9.40 10.27
C LEU A 145 -9.43 9.17 10.46
N GLU A 146 -8.60 10.21 10.47
CA GLU A 146 -7.17 10.12 10.76
C GLU A 146 -6.91 9.58 12.17
N GLY A 147 -7.70 10.01 13.15
CA GLY A 147 -7.66 9.48 14.52
C GLY A 147 -8.10 8.02 14.58
N LEU A 148 -9.16 7.62 13.88
CA LEU A 148 -9.61 6.23 13.80
C LEU A 148 -8.58 5.35 13.09
N VAL A 149 -8.00 5.81 11.99
CA VAL A 149 -6.94 5.12 11.25
C VAL A 149 -5.69 4.99 12.12
N GLY A 150 -5.27 6.08 12.78
CA GLY A 150 -4.14 6.09 13.71
C GLY A 150 -4.36 5.15 14.90
N ASN A 151 -5.55 5.15 15.49
CA ASN A 151 -5.92 4.23 16.57
C ASN A 151 -5.98 2.77 16.08
N THR A 152 -6.49 2.54 14.86
CA THR A 152 -6.52 1.19 14.26
C THR A 152 -5.11 0.69 13.96
N LEU A 153 -4.21 1.56 13.48
CA LEU A 153 -2.79 1.24 13.27
C LEU A 153 -2.07 0.97 14.59
N ALA A 154 -2.35 1.76 15.63
CA ALA A 154 -1.79 1.54 16.97
C ALA A 154 -2.28 0.22 17.60
N GLU A 155 -3.56 -0.10 17.45
CA GLU A 155 -4.12 -1.39 17.90
C GLU A 155 -3.56 -2.55 17.06
N LEU A 156 -3.36 -2.39 15.75
CA LEU A 156 -2.67 -3.40 14.92
C LEU A 156 -1.22 -3.60 15.34
N GLN A 157 -0.49 -2.53 15.66
CA GLN A 157 0.86 -2.63 16.19
C GLN A 157 0.86 -3.36 17.54
N ARG A 158 -0.10 -3.06 18.40
CA ARG A 158 -0.30 -3.79 19.67
C ARG A 158 -0.60 -5.27 19.42
N VAL A 159 -1.42 -5.59 18.42
CA VAL A 159 -1.69 -6.98 18.00
C VAL A 159 -0.43 -7.63 17.43
N LYS A 160 0.42 -6.94 16.67
CA LYS A 160 1.73 -7.46 16.22
C LYS A 160 2.64 -7.76 17.41
N ASN A 161 2.74 -6.86 18.39
CA ASN A 161 3.56 -7.05 19.58
C ASN A 161 3.06 -8.23 20.43
N ILE A 162 1.73 -8.36 20.58
CA ILE A 162 1.11 -9.51 21.24
C ILE A 162 1.37 -10.78 20.42
N HIS A 163 1.16 -10.75 19.11
CA HIS A 163 1.37 -11.88 18.21
C HIS A 163 2.83 -12.33 18.24
N GLU A 164 3.81 -11.44 18.23
CA GLU A 164 5.24 -11.80 18.34
C GLU A 164 5.57 -12.48 19.69
N GLN A 165 5.03 -11.94 20.80
CA GLN A 165 5.19 -12.55 22.13
C GLN A 165 4.45 -13.89 22.26
N VAL A 166 3.41 -14.10 21.44
CA VAL A 166 2.47 -15.22 21.53
C VAL A 166 2.62 -16.23 20.40
N VAL A 167 3.40 -15.99 19.34
CA VAL A 167 3.58 -16.94 18.24
C VAL A 167 4.73 -17.86 18.60
N PRO A 168 4.45 -19.02 19.21
CA PRO A 168 5.44 -20.07 19.26
C PRO A 168 5.78 -20.44 17.82
N MET A 169 6.98 -20.98 17.66
CA MET A 169 7.31 -21.77 16.48
C MET A 169 6.19 -22.80 16.27
N ARG A 170 5.46 -22.69 15.14
CA ARG A 170 4.38 -23.63 14.83
C ARG A 170 5.02 -24.95 14.40
N ASN A 171 4.44 -26.05 14.85
CA ASN A 171 4.88 -27.40 14.47
C ASN A 171 3.67 -28.19 14.00
N GLU A 172 3.68 -28.57 12.74
CA GLU A 172 2.71 -29.47 12.14
C GLU A 172 3.37 -30.78 11.74
N LYS A 173 2.83 -31.88 12.24
CA LYS A 173 3.29 -33.23 11.90
C LYS A 173 2.23 -33.95 11.08
N MET A 174 2.61 -34.30 9.86
CA MET A 174 1.81 -35.08 8.94
C MET A 174 2.53 -36.39 8.61
N LYS A 175 1.87 -37.29 7.89
CA LYS A 175 2.38 -38.65 7.61
C LYS A 175 3.77 -38.62 6.94
N GLY A 176 4.81 -38.75 7.75
CA GLY A 176 6.19 -38.73 7.29
C GLY A 176 6.75 -37.36 6.93
N VAL A 177 6.07 -36.25 7.27
CA VAL A 177 6.57 -34.88 7.04
C VAL A 177 6.38 -34.05 8.32
N GLU A 178 7.44 -33.38 8.77
CA GLU A 178 7.40 -32.38 9.84
C GLU A 178 7.58 -30.99 9.22
N ILE A 179 6.69 -30.07 9.56
CA ILE A 179 6.73 -28.68 9.12
C ILE A 179 6.87 -27.81 10.37
N LEU A 180 7.92 -27.02 10.41
CA LEU A 180 8.13 -26.01 11.43
C LEU A 180 8.09 -24.64 10.77
N SER A 181 7.46 -23.66 11.40
CA SER A 181 7.52 -22.30 10.91
C SER A 181 7.77 -21.31 12.03
N LYS A 182 8.48 -20.24 11.67
CA LYS A 182 8.80 -19.13 12.55
C LYS A 182 8.67 -17.83 11.77
N TYR A 183 8.10 -16.83 12.43
CA TYR A 183 7.83 -15.50 11.89
C TYR A 183 8.40 -14.47 12.86
N SER A 184 8.94 -13.38 12.32
CA SER A 184 9.29 -12.18 13.07
C SER A 184 8.79 -10.96 12.31
N ALA A 185 8.22 -10.01 13.06
CA ALA A 185 7.69 -8.78 12.51
C ALA A 185 8.82 -7.78 12.22
N GLY A 186 8.66 -7.03 11.13
CA GLY A 186 9.50 -5.91 10.76
C GLY A 186 8.79 -4.57 10.87
N GLU A 187 9.59 -3.51 10.78
CA GLU A 187 9.14 -2.12 10.88
C GLU A 187 8.47 -1.61 9.62
N LYS A 188 8.86 -2.13 8.45
CA LYS A 188 8.26 -1.69 7.18
C LYS A 188 6.80 -2.10 7.08
N THR A 189 6.02 -1.23 6.45
CA THR A 189 4.63 -1.48 6.10
C THR A 189 4.52 -2.66 5.15
N GLY A 190 3.55 -3.54 5.40
CA GLY A 190 3.42 -4.79 4.69
C GLY A 190 3.20 -5.94 5.65
N GLY A 191 3.05 -7.14 5.09
CA GLY A 191 2.80 -8.34 5.85
C GLY A 191 3.40 -9.54 5.16
N ASP A 192 4.19 -10.32 5.89
CA ASP A 192 4.29 -11.74 5.58
C ASP A 192 3.09 -12.48 6.17
N PHE A 193 2.49 -13.34 5.36
CA PHE A 193 1.45 -14.25 5.82
C PHE A 193 1.75 -15.66 5.34
N PHE A 194 1.56 -16.63 6.23
CA PHE A 194 1.71 -18.05 5.91
C PHE A 194 0.60 -18.86 6.57
N ASP A 195 0.17 -19.90 5.87
CA ASP A 195 -0.79 -20.86 6.39
C ASP A 195 -0.72 -22.21 5.66
N ILE A 196 -1.23 -23.25 6.31
CA ILE A 196 -1.25 -24.63 5.81
C ILE A 196 -2.67 -25.16 5.84
N LEU A 197 -3.13 -25.66 4.69
CA LEU A 197 -4.36 -26.40 4.58
C LEU A 197 -4.04 -27.89 4.43
N SER A 198 -4.31 -28.68 5.47
CA SER A 198 -4.02 -30.11 5.49
C SER A 198 -5.23 -30.98 5.14
N ASP A 199 -5.01 -32.02 4.35
CA ASP A 199 -5.89 -33.18 4.21
C ASP A 199 -5.12 -34.49 4.52
N LYS A 200 -5.79 -35.65 4.44
CA LYS A 200 -5.25 -36.96 4.81
C LYS A 200 -3.99 -37.37 4.04
N ASN A 201 -3.84 -36.94 2.78
CA ASN A 201 -2.79 -37.38 1.86
C ASN A 201 -2.06 -36.23 1.17
N GLU A 202 -2.48 -34.99 1.39
CA GLU A 202 -1.88 -33.82 0.79
C GLU A 202 -2.02 -32.62 1.72
N PHE A 203 -1.20 -31.60 1.51
CA PHE A 203 -1.40 -30.30 2.12
C PHE A 203 -1.10 -29.19 1.12
N VAL A 204 -1.76 -28.05 1.25
CA VAL A 204 -1.44 -26.83 0.51
C VAL A 204 -0.74 -25.88 1.46
N LEU A 205 0.46 -25.46 1.07
CA LEU A 205 1.25 -24.45 1.75
C LEU A 205 1.12 -23.14 1.01
N LEU A 206 0.71 -22.09 1.73
CA LEU A 206 0.68 -20.72 1.26
C LEU A 206 1.69 -19.90 2.05
N LEU A 207 2.53 -19.14 1.35
CA LEU A 207 3.37 -18.09 1.91
C LEU A 207 3.30 -16.87 1.01
N THR A 208 3.02 -15.71 1.58
CA THR A 208 2.86 -14.45 0.84
C THR A 208 3.64 -13.34 1.51
N THR A 209 4.17 -12.43 0.71
CA THR A 209 4.79 -11.18 1.16
C THR A 209 4.13 -10.04 0.42
N SER A 210 3.69 -9.01 1.14
CA SER A 210 2.99 -7.85 0.56
C SER A 210 3.58 -6.53 1.04
N VAL A 211 3.38 -5.47 0.25
CA VAL A 211 3.73 -4.09 0.64
C VAL A 211 2.64 -3.40 1.47
N SER A 212 1.44 -3.99 1.56
CA SER A 212 0.33 -3.38 2.29
C SER A 212 -0.57 -4.41 2.97
N TYR A 213 -1.15 -4.01 4.11
CA TYR A 213 -2.08 -4.86 4.85
C TYR A 213 -3.39 -5.12 4.10
N VAL A 214 -3.80 -4.18 3.24
CA VAL A 214 -4.98 -4.34 2.37
C VAL A 214 -4.76 -5.54 1.44
N VAL A 215 -3.59 -5.60 0.80
CA VAL A 215 -3.20 -6.74 -0.03
C VAL A 215 -3.23 -8.05 0.75
N SER A 216 -2.61 -8.10 1.94
CA SER A 216 -2.60 -9.31 2.76
C SER A 216 -4.03 -9.76 3.13
N SER A 217 -4.93 -8.82 3.40
CA SER A 217 -6.31 -9.11 3.79
C SER A 217 -7.12 -9.72 2.63
N VAL A 218 -6.90 -9.25 1.40
CA VAL A 218 -7.52 -9.83 0.19
C VAL A 218 -7.03 -11.27 -0.01
N ILE A 219 -5.73 -11.50 0.06
CA ILE A 219 -5.14 -12.85 -0.08
C ILE A 219 -5.70 -13.80 0.99
N LEU A 220 -5.78 -13.33 2.23
CA LEU A 220 -6.38 -14.06 3.35
C LEU A 220 -7.83 -14.46 3.08
N ALA A 221 -8.66 -13.51 2.62
CA ALA A 221 -10.06 -13.77 2.32
C ALA A 221 -10.22 -14.87 1.25
N HIS A 222 -9.42 -14.81 0.18
CA HIS A 222 -9.40 -15.83 -0.86
C HIS A 222 -8.89 -17.18 -0.37
N PHE A 223 -7.87 -17.18 0.50
CA PHE A 223 -7.38 -18.42 1.10
C PHE A 223 -8.42 -19.07 2.03
N GLU A 224 -9.20 -18.29 2.78
CA GLU A 224 -10.33 -18.80 3.57
C GLU A 224 -11.44 -19.41 2.71
N VAL A 225 -11.64 -18.89 1.50
CA VAL A 225 -12.52 -19.52 0.51
C VAL A 225 -11.92 -20.85 0.01
N LEU A 226 -10.61 -20.89 -0.25
CA LEU A 226 -9.91 -22.11 -0.65
C LEU A 226 -10.08 -23.22 0.42
N LYS A 227 -9.95 -22.90 1.71
CA LYS A 227 -10.14 -23.85 2.82
C LYS A 227 -11.49 -24.56 2.84
N LYS A 228 -12.53 -23.93 2.26
CA LYS A 228 -13.88 -24.50 2.20
C LYS A 228 -14.07 -25.47 1.03
N LYS A 229 -13.14 -25.51 0.06
CA LYS A 229 -13.20 -26.42 -1.08
C LYS A 229 -12.74 -27.83 -0.67
N LYS A 230 -13.44 -28.86 -1.16
CA LYS A 230 -13.14 -30.27 -0.83
C LYS A 230 -11.95 -30.84 -1.60
N ASN A 231 -11.74 -30.37 -2.82
CA ASN A 231 -10.66 -30.82 -3.69
C ASN A 231 -9.79 -29.62 -4.06
N LEU A 232 -8.48 -29.79 -3.94
CA LEU A 232 -7.48 -28.76 -4.21
C LEU A 232 -6.67 -29.16 -5.44
N ASP A 233 -7.33 -29.28 -6.59
CA ASP A 233 -6.62 -29.51 -7.84
C ASP A 233 -5.88 -28.26 -8.33
N ASP A 234 -5.07 -28.42 -9.36
CA ASP A 234 -4.22 -27.33 -9.86
C ASP A 234 -5.05 -26.21 -10.50
N GLN A 235 -6.22 -26.54 -11.04
CA GLN A 235 -7.16 -25.55 -11.58
C GLN A 235 -7.72 -24.67 -10.46
N VAL A 236 -8.05 -25.25 -9.30
CA VAL A 236 -8.51 -24.49 -8.14
C VAL A 236 -7.45 -23.51 -7.64
N ILE A 237 -6.16 -23.86 -7.71
CA ILE A 237 -5.05 -22.96 -7.35
C ILE A 237 -4.88 -21.86 -8.42
N LEU A 238 -5.04 -22.18 -9.70
CA LEU A 238 -5.01 -21.19 -10.79
C LEU A 238 -6.20 -20.21 -10.74
N ASP A 239 -7.36 -20.68 -10.29
CA ASP A 239 -8.53 -19.84 -10.09
C ASP A 239 -8.29 -18.90 -8.91
N LEU A 240 -7.74 -19.41 -7.79
CA LEU A 240 -7.29 -18.57 -6.67
C LEU A 240 -6.33 -17.46 -7.13
N ILE A 241 -5.32 -17.79 -7.94
CA ILE A 241 -4.38 -16.80 -8.47
C ILE A 241 -5.09 -15.75 -9.32
N GLY A 242 -6.04 -16.16 -10.16
CA GLY A 242 -6.83 -15.26 -11.01
C GLY A 242 -7.75 -14.35 -10.20
N ASP A 243 -8.40 -14.88 -9.15
CA ASP A 243 -9.28 -14.13 -8.26
C ASP A 243 -8.49 -13.05 -7.49
N ILE A 244 -7.31 -13.43 -6.96
CA ILE A 244 -6.39 -12.49 -6.30
C ILE A 244 -5.88 -11.44 -7.30
N GLU A 245 -5.47 -11.84 -8.51
CA GLU A 245 -5.01 -10.91 -9.55
C GLU A 245 -6.08 -9.87 -9.90
N SER A 246 -7.33 -10.31 -10.10
CA SER A 246 -8.43 -9.42 -10.48
C SER A 246 -8.72 -8.39 -9.39
N GLU A 247 -8.90 -8.84 -8.15
CA GLU A 247 -9.27 -7.95 -7.04
C GLU A 247 -8.15 -6.98 -6.68
N LEU A 248 -6.90 -7.45 -6.67
CA LEU A 248 -5.75 -6.57 -6.39
C LEU A 248 -5.46 -5.63 -7.56
N GLY A 249 -5.76 -6.04 -8.79
CA GLY A 249 -5.67 -5.20 -9.98
C GLY A 249 -6.62 -3.99 -9.93
N GLU A 250 -7.85 -4.18 -9.45
CA GLU A 250 -8.83 -3.11 -9.23
C GLU A 250 -8.35 -2.09 -8.18
N LEU A 251 -7.62 -2.57 -7.16
CA LEU A 251 -7.00 -1.73 -6.13
C LEU A 251 -5.67 -1.10 -6.56
N GLY A 252 -5.22 -1.36 -7.79
CA GLY A 252 -3.98 -0.80 -8.35
C GLY A 252 -2.69 -1.53 -7.96
N PHE A 253 -2.78 -2.67 -7.28
CA PHE A 253 -1.65 -3.55 -6.93
C PHE A 253 -1.40 -4.61 -8.03
N GLY A 254 -0.30 -5.36 -7.92
CA GLY A 254 0.02 -6.47 -8.84
C GLY A 254 0.61 -6.03 -10.18
N LYS A 255 1.02 -4.76 -10.30
CA LYS A 255 1.73 -4.26 -11.48
C LYS A 255 3.23 -4.55 -11.39
N LYS A 256 3.79 -4.50 -10.19
CA LYS A 256 5.20 -4.82 -9.90
C LYS A 256 5.30 -6.10 -9.08
N VAL A 257 6.41 -6.80 -9.22
CA VAL A 257 6.72 -8.01 -8.43
C VAL A 257 6.74 -7.71 -6.95
N ASP A 258 7.33 -6.58 -6.57
CA ASP A 258 7.51 -6.24 -5.16
C ASP A 258 6.18 -5.88 -4.48
N ASP A 259 5.11 -5.55 -5.22
CA ASP A 259 3.79 -5.24 -4.64
C ASP A 259 3.24 -6.45 -3.88
N ILE A 260 3.37 -7.64 -4.48
CA ILE A 260 2.79 -8.90 -4.02
C ILE A 260 3.65 -10.06 -4.49
N GLN A 261 4.10 -10.88 -3.54
CA GLN A 261 4.80 -12.12 -3.81
C GLN A 261 4.01 -13.28 -3.20
N LEU A 262 3.82 -14.34 -3.99
CA LEU A 262 2.98 -15.48 -3.68
C LEU A 262 3.75 -16.78 -3.90
N PHE A 263 3.86 -17.59 -2.87
CA PHE A 263 4.28 -18.98 -2.94
C PHE A 263 3.09 -19.85 -2.54
N VAL A 264 2.59 -20.66 -3.47
CA VAL A 264 1.49 -21.59 -3.22
C VAL A 264 1.82 -22.95 -3.81
N VAL A 265 1.95 -23.97 -2.96
CA VAL A 265 2.25 -25.33 -3.42
C VAL A 265 1.38 -26.35 -2.71
N LYS A 266 0.90 -27.32 -3.49
CA LYS A 266 0.28 -28.54 -3.00
C LYS A 266 1.32 -29.64 -2.90
N PHE A 267 1.42 -30.25 -1.74
CA PHE A 267 2.35 -31.32 -1.43
C PHE A 267 1.62 -32.66 -1.36
N ASP A 268 1.97 -33.59 -2.24
CA ASP A 268 1.46 -34.98 -2.21
C ASP A 268 2.31 -35.81 -1.22
N LEU A 269 1.71 -36.21 -0.09
CA LEU A 269 2.38 -36.99 0.96
C LEU A 269 2.70 -38.43 0.53
N LYS A 270 2.05 -38.95 -0.53
CA LYS A 270 2.34 -40.28 -1.08
C LYS A 270 3.48 -40.25 -2.09
N LYS A 271 3.63 -39.16 -2.84
CA LYS A 271 4.72 -39.05 -3.83
C LYS A 271 5.92 -38.28 -3.31
N PHE A 272 5.75 -37.55 -2.21
CA PHE A 272 6.70 -36.55 -1.73
C PHE A 272 7.07 -35.56 -2.84
N ILE A 273 6.06 -34.98 -3.50
CA ILE A 273 6.24 -33.96 -4.55
C ILE A 273 5.40 -32.76 -4.18
N ALA A 274 6.01 -31.57 -4.13
CA ALA A 274 5.30 -30.30 -4.07
C ALA A 274 5.14 -29.74 -5.48
N ARG A 275 3.91 -29.35 -5.83
CA ARG A 275 3.56 -28.75 -7.11
C ARG A 275 2.80 -27.45 -6.89
N GLY A 276 3.10 -26.43 -7.67
CA GLY A 276 2.35 -25.19 -7.58
C GLY A 276 3.10 -24.05 -8.23
N TYR A 277 3.00 -22.86 -7.64
CA TYR A 277 3.42 -21.63 -8.28
C TYR A 277 4.23 -20.76 -7.31
N ILE A 278 5.30 -20.17 -7.83
CA ILE A 278 6.11 -19.17 -7.15
C ILE A 278 6.04 -17.88 -7.96
N PHE A 279 5.61 -16.79 -7.36
CA PHE A 279 5.67 -15.44 -7.91
C PHE A 279 6.47 -14.57 -6.95
N GLY A 280 7.60 -14.05 -7.39
CA GLY A 280 8.52 -13.29 -6.53
C GLY A 280 9.74 -14.10 -6.07
N LYS A 281 10.52 -13.47 -5.20
CA LYS A 281 11.91 -13.80 -4.85
C LYS A 281 12.01 -14.70 -3.62
N PHE A 282 11.16 -15.72 -3.52
CA PHE A 282 11.29 -16.75 -2.49
C PHE A 282 12.55 -17.59 -2.71
N GLU A 283 13.17 -18.08 -1.65
CA GLU A 283 14.30 -19.00 -1.74
C GLU A 283 13.96 -20.32 -1.03
N LEU A 284 14.22 -21.44 -1.70
CA LEU A 284 14.08 -22.77 -1.12
C LEU A 284 15.45 -23.43 -1.11
N ILE A 285 15.96 -23.76 0.06
CA ILE A 285 17.28 -24.34 0.24
C ILE A 285 17.14 -25.75 0.79
N SER A 286 17.66 -26.74 0.06
CA SER A 286 17.63 -28.15 0.44
C SER A 286 19.03 -28.64 0.82
N ASN A 287 19.09 -29.53 1.83
CA ASN A 287 20.32 -30.22 2.19
C ASN A 287 20.79 -31.25 1.13
N MET A 288 19.95 -31.59 0.14
CA MET A 288 20.25 -32.61 -0.88
C MET A 288 20.27 -32.07 -2.31
N LYS A 289 19.45 -31.07 -2.65
CA LYS A 289 19.17 -30.67 -4.04
C LYS A 289 19.62 -29.24 -4.41
N GLY A 290 20.27 -28.54 -3.49
CA GLY A 290 20.74 -27.17 -3.73
C GLY A 290 19.67 -26.12 -3.45
N ILE A 291 19.66 -25.05 -4.25
CA ILE A 291 18.78 -23.88 -4.07
C ILE A 291 17.80 -23.83 -5.24
N VAL A 292 16.51 -23.68 -4.95
CA VAL A 292 15.49 -23.24 -5.92
C VAL A 292 15.16 -21.79 -5.57
N THR A 293 15.50 -20.88 -6.47
CA THR A 293 15.10 -19.48 -6.36
C THR A 293 13.77 -19.27 -7.05
N GLY A 294 13.00 -18.30 -6.56
CA GLY A 294 11.80 -17.81 -7.22
C GLY A 294 12.12 -17.05 -8.51
N ASN A 295 11.27 -16.11 -8.86
CA ASN A 295 11.34 -15.38 -10.12
C ASN A 295 10.92 -13.91 -9.97
N ASP A 296 11.10 -13.15 -11.05
CA ASP A 296 10.68 -11.75 -11.13
C ASP A 296 9.38 -11.60 -11.92
N TYR A 297 8.47 -12.59 -11.87
CA TYR A 297 7.16 -12.47 -12.49
C TYR A 297 6.16 -11.85 -11.51
N PRO A 298 5.42 -10.81 -11.92
CA PRO A 298 4.32 -10.30 -11.10
C PRO A 298 3.23 -11.35 -11.00
N LEU A 299 2.43 -11.29 -9.93
CA LEU A 299 1.31 -12.19 -9.70
C LEU A 299 0.22 -12.02 -10.77
N LYS A 300 0.36 -12.75 -11.88
CA LYS A 300 -0.57 -12.75 -13.00
C LYS A 300 -0.74 -14.15 -13.58
N LYS A 301 -1.97 -14.52 -13.90
CA LYS A 301 -2.33 -15.83 -14.45
C LYS A 301 -1.62 -16.11 -15.78
N VAL A 302 -1.34 -15.07 -16.57
CA VAL A 302 -0.55 -15.20 -17.83
C VAL A 302 0.88 -15.70 -17.61
N PHE A 303 1.43 -15.53 -16.40
CA PHE A 303 2.76 -16.03 -16.05
C PHE A 303 2.74 -17.36 -15.29
N ALA A 304 1.56 -17.96 -15.07
CA ALA A 304 1.42 -19.18 -14.28
C ALA A 304 2.30 -20.34 -14.80
N ASP A 305 2.36 -20.54 -16.12
CA ASP A 305 3.20 -21.60 -16.71
C ASP A 305 4.68 -21.41 -16.42
N LYS A 306 5.15 -20.16 -16.34
CA LYS A 306 6.55 -19.82 -16.02
C LYS A 306 6.83 -19.81 -14.52
N ALA A 307 5.80 -19.58 -13.72
CA ALA A 307 5.83 -19.60 -12.26
C ALA A 307 5.67 -21.03 -11.70
N HIS A 308 5.25 -21.98 -12.53
CA HIS A 308 5.01 -23.36 -12.11
C HIS A 308 6.31 -24.03 -11.63
N VAL A 309 6.22 -24.72 -10.50
CA VAL A 309 7.32 -25.52 -9.93
C VAL A 309 6.87 -26.93 -9.59
N ASP A 310 7.77 -27.89 -9.84
CA ASP A 310 7.68 -29.29 -9.43
C ASP A 310 8.89 -29.63 -8.58
N ILE A 311 8.70 -29.75 -7.26
CA ILE A 311 9.77 -29.97 -6.30
C ILE A 311 9.61 -31.37 -5.71
N PRO A 312 10.32 -32.38 -6.25
CA PRO A 312 10.34 -33.70 -5.63
C PRO A 312 11.16 -33.65 -4.33
N PHE A 313 10.80 -34.46 -3.34
CA PHE A 313 11.50 -34.62 -2.07
C PHE A 313 11.95 -36.07 -1.89
N LYS A 314 13.09 -36.26 -1.22
CA LYS A 314 13.61 -37.57 -0.80
C LYS A 314 13.39 -37.78 0.68
N ARG A 315 13.36 -39.05 1.11
CA ARG A 315 13.32 -39.38 2.54
C ARG A 315 14.59 -38.88 3.24
N GLY A 316 14.42 -38.24 4.40
CA GLY A 316 15.50 -37.57 5.13
C GLY A 316 15.92 -36.22 4.53
N GLU A 317 15.25 -35.75 3.48
CA GLU A 317 15.49 -34.42 2.93
C GLU A 317 14.93 -33.35 3.89
N LYS A 318 15.73 -32.32 4.11
CA LYS A 318 15.39 -31.13 4.87
C LYS A 318 15.42 -29.94 3.91
N LEU A 319 14.38 -29.13 3.96
CA LEU A 319 14.22 -27.95 3.13
C LEU A 319 13.85 -26.76 4.00
N VAL A 320 14.41 -25.59 3.68
CA VAL A 320 14.06 -24.31 4.29
C VAL A 320 13.53 -23.41 3.19
N LEU A 321 12.28 -22.98 3.32
CA LEU A 321 11.63 -21.96 2.50
C LEU A 321 11.75 -20.62 3.22
N LEU A 322 12.25 -19.62 2.49
CA LEU A 322 12.53 -18.28 2.96
C LEU A 322 11.64 -17.29 2.22
N SER A 323 10.97 -16.43 3.00
CA SER A 323 10.40 -15.19 2.48
C SER A 323 11.51 -14.23 1.99
N PRO A 324 11.19 -13.33 1.06
CA PRO A 324 12.12 -12.27 0.62
C PRO A 324 12.66 -11.43 1.77
N GLY A 325 11.87 -11.21 2.82
CA GLY A 325 12.27 -10.43 3.98
C GLY A 325 13.42 -11.03 4.75
N VAL A 326 13.58 -12.36 4.78
CA VAL A 326 14.76 -13.00 5.39
C VAL A 326 16.03 -12.56 4.67
N ARG A 327 16.02 -12.61 3.33
CA ARG A 327 17.17 -12.23 2.51
C ARG A 327 17.50 -10.75 2.66
N ASN A 328 16.46 -9.90 2.67
CA ASN A 328 16.62 -8.46 2.82
C ASN A 328 17.25 -8.09 4.17
N ASN A 329 16.78 -8.70 5.26
CA ASN A 329 17.39 -8.50 6.58
C ASN A 329 18.83 -9.07 6.63
N PHE A 330 19.10 -10.22 6.02
CA PHE A 330 20.45 -10.81 5.99
C PHE A 330 21.47 -9.97 5.20
N ALA A 331 21.04 -9.36 4.09
CA ALA A 331 21.89 -8.52 3.24
C ALA A 331 22.38 -7.26 3.98
N GLU A 332 21.58 -6.75 4.92
CA GLU A 332 21.96 -5.61 5.76
C GLU A 332 22.94 -6.00 6.89
N LEU A 333 22.98 -7.28 7.27
CA LEU A 333 23.77 -7.76 8.41
C LEU A 333 25.26 -7.95 8.11
N VAL A 334 25.67 -8.42 6.92
CA VAL A 334 27.11 -8.67 6.64
C VAL A 334 27.45 -8.71 5.13
N LYS A 335 28.58 -8.12 4.74
CA LYS A 335 29.28 -8.33 3.45
C LYS A 335 29.94 -9.72 3.31
N GLU A 336 29.96 -10.56 4.34
CA GLU A 336 30.84 -11.73 4.48
C GLU A 336 30.14 -13.07 4.80
N ASN A 337 28.84 -13.10 5.11
CA ASN A 337 28.13 -14.36 5.42
C ASN A 337 27.06 -14.66 4.37
N ASP A 338 27.33 -15.65 3.52
CA ASP A 338 26.33 -16.22 2.63
C ASP A 338 25.30 -16.99 3.46
N LEU A 339 24.07 -16.48 3.52
CA LEU A 339 22.89 -17.14 4.13
C LEU A 339 22.79 -18.61 3.72
N THR A 340 23.17 -18.92 2.49
CA THR A 340 23.23 -20.28 1.97
C THR A 340 24.24 -21.14 2.73
N CYS A 341 25.45 -20.63 2.96
CA CYS A 341 26.49 -21.35 3.71
C CYS A 341 26.04 -21.58 5.14
N PHE A 342 25.49 -20.55 5.80
CA PHE A 342 24.92 -20.69 7.14
C PHE A 342 23.88 -21.82 7.21
N LEU A 343 22.91 -21.85 6.29
CA LEU A 343 21.89 -22.89 6.28
C LEU A 343 22.47 -24.29 6.01
N ARG A 344 23.44 -24.38 5.08
CA ARG A 344 24.13 -25.64 4.75
C ARG A 344 24.85 -26.24 5.96
N ASP A 345 25.58 -25.41 6.69
CA ASP A 345 26.36 -25.85 7.85
C ASP A 345 25.46 -26.28 9.01
N ASN A 346 24.26 -25.72 9.09
CA ASN A 346 23.32 -25.97 10.19
C ASN A 346 22.24 -27.03 9.89
N PHE A 347 22.14 -27.59 8.68
CA PHE A 347 21.15 -28.65 8.36
C PHE A 347 21.32 -29.94 9.17
N SER A 348 22.49 -30.17 9.77
CA SER A 348 22.73 -31.30 10.68
C SER A 348 21.90 -31.19 11.97
N GLN A 349 21.51 -29.97 12.36
CA GLN A 349 20.75 -29.70 13.57
C GLN A 349 19.26 -30.08 13.44
N THR A 350 18.54 -30.02 14.55
CA THR A 350 17.06 -30.12 14.55
C THR A 350 16.47 -28.87 13.91
N GLY A 351 15.33 -28.98 13.23
CA GLY A 351 14.68 -27.81 12.61
C GLY A 351 14.41 -26.69 13.61
N LYS A 352 14.05 -27.00 14.86
CA LYS A 352 13.89 -26.02 15.94
C LYS A 352 15.17 -25.23 16.23
N ALA A 353 16.30 -25.93 16.34
CA ALA A 353 17.59 -25.30 16.62
C ALA A 353 18.02 -24.41 15.44
N LEU A 354 17.90 -24.91 14.20
CA LEU A 354 18.21 -24.14 12.99
C LEU A 354 17.38 -22.86 12.90
N LEU A 355 16.06 -22.95 13.11
CA LEU A 355 15.19 -21.76 13.06
C LEU A 355 15.50 -20.78 14.20
N ASN A 356 15.84 -21.26 15.39
CA ASN A 356 16.22 -20.37 16.48
C ASN A 356 17.54 -19.64 16.21
N GLU A 357 18.55 -20.35 15.72
CA GLU A 357 19.83 -19.76 15.36
C GLU A 357 19.70 -18.79 14.18
N LEU A 358 18.88 -19.11 13.17
CA LEU A 358 18.62 -18.21 12.05
C LEU A 358 18.00 -16.89 12.53
N PHE A 359 16.94 -16.95 13.34
CA PHE A 359 16.29 -15.73 13.84
C PHE A 359 17.17 -14.99 14.86
N PHE A 360 17.97 -15.69 15.66
CA PHE A 360 18.97 -15.04 16.51
C PHE A 360 19.94 -14.20 15.67
N ASN A 361 20.45 -14.75 14.57
CA ASN A 361 21.32 -14.02 13.66
C ASN A 361 20.60 -12.84 12.98
N LEU A 362 19.33 -13.01 12.58
CA LEU A 362 18.51 -11.92 12.04
C LEU A 362 18.37 -10.73 13.01
N HIS A 363 18.17 -11.00 14.31
CA HIS A 363 18.01 -9.95 15.32
C HIS A 363 19.33 -9.37 15.84
N LYS A 364 20.49 -9.99 15.56
CA LYS A 364 21.78 -9.68 16.21
C LYS A 364 22.22 -8.21 16.09
N ASN A 365 21.86 -7.52 15.00
CA ASN A 365 22.20 -6.10 14.81
C ASN A 365 20.97 -5.18 14.75
N CYS A 366 19.78 -5.68 15.11
CA CYS A 366 18.60 -4.84 15.21
C CYS A 366 18.73 -3.92 16.43
N LYS A 367 18.60 -2.60 16.22
CA LYS A 367 18.61 -1.62 17.31
C LYS A 367 17.32 -1.65 18.14
N ASN A 368 16.25 -2.10 17.51
CA ASN A 368 14.92 -2.26 18.07
C ASN A 368 14.59 -3.75 18.18
N ASP A 369 13.54 -4.10 18.90
CA ASP A 369 13.07 -5.50 19.01
C ASP A 369 12.59 -6.06 17.64
N PHE A 370 12.30 -5.19 16.66
CA PHE A 370 11.82 -5.55 15.33
C PHE A 370 12.92 -5.69 14.27
N LEU A 371 12.64 -6.50 13.25
CA LEU A 371 13.42 -6.55 12.02
C LEU A 371 13.13 -5.33 11.14
N VAL A 372 13.91 -5.11 10.09
CA VAL A 372 13.59 -4.04 9.11
C VAL A 372 12.44 -4.47 8.21
N TYR A 373 12.46 -5.73 7.79
CA TYR A 373 11.40 -6.36 6.98
C TYR A 373 10.77 -7.52 7.77
N ASP A 374 9.47 -7.75 7.62
CA ASP A 374 8.83 -8.98 8.09
C ASP A 374 9.60 -10.19 7.53
N ALA A 375 9.78 -11.23 8.33
CA ALA A 375 10.54 -12.41 7.93
C ALA A 375 9.85 -13.70 8.36
N SER A 376 9.38 -14.47 7.38
CA SER A 376 8.87 -15.82 7.55
C SER A 376 9.85 -16.87 7.05
N VAL A 377 9.98 -17.94 7.83
CA VAL A 377 10.76 -19.13 7.48
C VAL A 377 9.94 -20.38 7.75
N ILE A 378 9.90 -21.28 6.77
CA ILE A 378 9.24 -22.59 6.89
C ILE A 378 10.29 -23.68 6.66
N PHE A 379 10.50 -24.52 7.66
CA PHE A 379 11.33 -25.71 7.59
C PHE A 379 10.47 -26.94 7.36
N ILE A 380 10.84 -27.76 6.39
CA ILE A 380 10.15 -29.00 6.02
C ILE A 380 11.15 -30.15 6.11
N GLU A 381 10.82 -31.21 6.84
CA GLU A 381 11.63 -32.42 6.94
C GLU A 381 10.79 -33.65 6.58
N VAL A 382 11.28 -34.43 5.62
CA VAL A 382 10.69 -35.73 5.27
C VAL A 382 11.34 -36.82 6.12
N SER A 383 10.53 -37.57 6.87
CA SER A 383 11.00 -38.66 7.72
C SER A 383 11.74 -39.74 6.92
N LYS A 384 12.88 -40.20 7.44
CA LYS A 384 13.62 -41.35 6.90
C LYS A 384 12.77 -42.63 6.88
N ASN A 385 11.86 -42.75 7.84
CA ASN A 385 11.05 -43.95 8.08
C ASN A 385 9.60 -43.80 7.57
N ALA A 386 9.33 -42.89 6.64
CA ALA A 386 7.99 -42.75 6.10
C ALA A 386 7.57 -44.05 5.36
N ILE A 387 6.61 -44.79 5.91
CA ILE A 387 6.09 -46.06 5.35
C ILE A 387 4.95 -45.73 4.38
N PHE A 388 5.03 -46.23 3.15
CA PHE A 388 3.88 -46.25 2.25
C PHE A 388 2.98 -47.42 2.64
N GLN A 389 1.75 -47.12 3.08
CA GLN A 389 0.68 -48.10 2.90
C GLN A 389 0.39 -48.13 1.40
N VAL A 390 0.88 -49.18 0.74
CA VAL A 390 0.55 -49.54 -0.64
C VAL A 390 -0.91 -49.97 -0.70
#